data_AF-A0A7S0GI52-F1
#
_entry.id   AF-A0A7S0GI52-F1
#
_cell.length_a   1.000
_cell.length_b   1.000
_cell.length_c   1.000
_cell.angle_alpha   90.00
_cell.angle_beta   90.00
_cell.angle_gamma   90.00
#
_symmetry.space_group_name_H-M   'P 1'
#
loop_
_entity.id
_entity.type
_entity.pdbx_description
1 polymer ?
#
loop_
_entity_poly.entity_id
_entity_poly.type
_entity_poly.pdbx_seq_one_letter_code
_entity_poly.pdbx_strand_id
1 'polypeptide(L)'
;MLRIASSSIARQSVARASRSASAVNMPGVVSFHASSSRKEEEETKDVTLSKGGFMNTGYSEWLALPIGMATAVPVLSFDWYVVNEETQLAAAFVAFCVIVYTQGGDAIHAALDENAKTILKEQREDEEQVIDAMEKLIVSLEGQQENPEIVKEMNAMRLEAYKKMNEAGAIKPKHDLKVQVERMLNMIAAEEASNSEKTKTALMEECAANVSKQFASDKALKKSALDAAIASIKGTGSTDPVKGAFVKFFQDKSAQLAKVKDDTTEKDQRVALLAKANSVAENEGYFFRFDDKGVPTLV
;
A
#
# COMPACT_ATOMS: atom_id res chain seq x y z
N MET A 1 -26.68 15.40 14.18
CA MET A 1 -25.87 15.35 15.41
C MET A 1 -25.65 13.90 15.82
N LEU A 2 -24.52 13.31 15.47
CA LEU A 2 -24.10 11.98 15.96
C LEU A 2 -22.60 12.06 16.29
N ARG A 3 -22.29 11.59 17.48
CA ARG A 3 -21.10 11.93 18.27
C ARG A 3 -19.86 11.17 17.79
N ILE A 4 -18.78 11.92 17.74
CA ILE A 4 -17.38 11.49 17.71
C ILE A 4 -17.07 10.76 19.02
N ALA A 5 -16.76 9.46 18.97
CA ALA A 5 -16.22 8.72 20.11
C ALA A 5 -15.50 7.44 19.65
N SER A 6 -14.35 7.58 18.99
CA SER A 6 -13.51 6.42 18.63
C SER A 6 -12.04 6.78 18.40
N SER A 7 -11.46 7.63 19.26
CA SER A 7 -10.04 8.04 19.14
C SER A 7 -9.21 7.96 20.43
N SER A 8 -9.69 7.33 21.49
CA SER A 8 -8.92 7.21 22.75
C SER A 8 -8.29 5.83 22.99
N ILE A 9 -8.76 4.76 22.33
CA ILE A 9 -8.28 3.40 22.61
C ILE A 9 -7.01 3.06 21.81
N ALA A 10 -6.83 3.66 20.63
CA ALA A 10 -5.65 3.41 19.78
C ALA A 10 -4.37 4.14 20.24
N ARG A 11 -4.44 5.07 21.20
CA ARG A 11 -3.25 5.78 21.73
C ARG A 11 -2.68 5.16 23.01
N GLN A 12 -3.38 4.22 23.65
CA GLN A 12 -2.90 3.57 24.88
C GLN A 12 -2.14 2.25 24.63
N SER A 13 -2.21 1.68 23.42
CA SER A 13 -1.47 0.44 23.09
C SER A 13 -0.03 0.69 22.66
N VAL A 14 0.34 1.90 22.23
CA VAL A 14 1.70 2.23 21.76
C VAL A 14 2.64 2.63 22.91
N ALA A 15 2.10 3.05 24.07
CA ALA A 15 2.91 3.51 25.20
C ALA A 15 3.29 2.40 26.21
N ARG A 16 2.86 1.15 25.99
CA ARG A 16 3.12 0.03 26.93
C ARG A 16 4.11 -1.02 26.43
N ALA A 17 4.64 -0.85 25.22
CA ALA A 17 5.62 -1.77 24.62
C ALA A 17 7.10 -1.45 24.99
N SER A 18 7.38 -0.36 25.73
CA SER A 18 8.75 0.12 25.98
C SER A 18 9.29 -0.12 27.40
N ARG A 19 8.65 -1.01 28.21
CA ARG A 19 9.10 -1.30 29.59
C ARG A 19 9.37 -2.78 29.89
N SER A 20 9.67 -3.57 28.86
CA SER A 20 10.34 -4.87 29.03
C SER A 20 11.82 -4.70 28.66
N ALA A 21 12.55 -4.00 29.52
CA ALA A 21 13.99 -4.13 29.57
C ALA A 21 14.30 -5.53 30.11
N SER A 22 14.36 -6.51 29.21
CA SER A 22 15.00 -7.78 29.52
C SER A 22 16.49 -7.55 29.36
N ALA A 23 17.20 -7.61 30.49
CA ALA A 23 18.65 -7.56 30.53
C ALA A 23 19.20 -8.65 29.59
N VAL A 24 19.80 -8.22 28.48
CA VAL A 24 20.64 -9.09 27.67
C VAL A 24 21.87 -9.37 28.53
N ASN A 25 21.90 -10.59 29.05
CA ASN A 25 23.03 -11.15 29.76
C ASN A 25 24.22 -11.14 28.79
N MET A 26 25.17 -10.23 28.99
CA MET A 26 26.41 -10.18 28.22
C MET A 26 27.15 -11.50 28.45
N PRO A 27 27.44 -12.32 27.42
CA PRO A 27 28.38 -13.40 27.59
C PRO A 27 29.74 -12.79 27.91
N GLY A 28 30.36 -13.31 28.95
CA GLY A 28 31.69 -12.90 29.39
C GLY A 28 32.69 -12.98 28.23
N VAL A 29 33.64 -12.05 28.25
CA VAL A 29 34.79 -11.97 27.36
C VAL A 29 35.39 -13.37 27.17
N VAL A 30 35.09 -14.00 26.03
CA VAL A 30 35.72 -15.24 25.61
C VAL A 30 37.07 -14.88 25.01
N SER A 31 38.11 -15.35 25.66
CA SER A 31 39.51 -15.24 25.27
C SER A 31 39.69 -15.73 23.83
N PHE A 32 40.13 -14.85 22.95
CA PHE A 32 40.56 -15.18 21.59
C PHE A 32 41.74 -16.17 21.67
N HIS A 33 41.49 -17.45 21.41
CA HIS A 33 42.56 -18.38 21.04
C HIS A 33 42.74 -18.29 19.54
N ALA A 34 43.71 -17.48 19.11
CA ALA A 34 44.16 -17.43 17.73
C ALA A 34 44.73 -18.80 17.33
N SER A 35 43.92 -19.65 16.70
CA SER A 35 44.44 -20.81 15.96
C SER A 35 45.21 -20.29 14.74
N SER A 36 46.46 -20.73 14.59
CA SER A 36 47.37 -20.38 13.50
C SER A 36 46.74 -20.50 12.12
N SER A 37 47.14 -19.62 11.20
CA SER A 37 46.64 -19.58 9.82
C SER A 37 46.73 -20.93 9.12
N ARG A 38 45.62 -21.36 8.52
CA ARG A 38 45.54 -22.43 7.54
C ARG A 38 46.45 -22.09 6.36
N LYS A 39 47.66 -22.64 6.35
CA LYS A 39 48.49 -22.74 5.15
C LYS A 39 48.12 -24.01 4.41
N GLU A 40 48.05 -23.83 3.10
CA GLU A 40 47.63 -24.76 2.08
C GLU A 40 48.41 -26.07 2.11
N GLU A 41 47.73 -27.09 1.61
CA GLU A 41 48.19 -28.45 1.38
C GLU A 41 49.47 -28.45 0.53
N GLU A 42 50.61 -28.74 1.16
CA GLU A 42 51.79 -29.30 0.48
C GLU A 42 52.13 -30.64 1.11
N GLU A 43 52.26 -31.63 0.22
CA GLU A 43 52.56 -33.04 0.43
C GLU A 43 53.56 -33.31 1.56
N THR A 44 53.06 -33.78 2.71
CA THR A 44 53.90 -34.51 3.65
C THR A 44 53.83 -35.99 3.29
N LYS A 45 54.86 -36.39 2.56
CA LYS A 45 55.26 -37.75 2.21
C LYS A 45 54.85 -38.78 3.26
N ASP A 46 54.28 -39.87 2.78
CA ASP A 46 54.22 -41.17 3.43
C ASP A 46 55.48 -41.43 4.26
N VAL A 47 55.38 -41.26 5.58
CA VAL A 47 56.32 -41.91 6.50
C VAL A 47 55.76 -43.31 6.69
N THR A 48 56.23 -44.21 5.83
CA THR A 48 56.19 -45.64 6.06
C THR A 48 56.81 -45.93 7.43
N LEU A 49 55.96 -46.05 8.45
CA LEU A 49 56.35 -46.51 9.78
C LEU A 49 56.80 -47.97 9.64
N SER A 50 58.12 -48.13 9.58
CA SER A 50 58.82 -49.41 9.60
C SER A 50 58.28 -50.27 10.73
N LYS A 51 57.59 -51.33 10.34
CA LYS A 51 57.10 -52.40 11.19
C LYS A 51 58.31 -53.17 11.75
N GLY A 52 58.64 -52.98 13.04
CA GLY A 52 59.47 -53.94 13.79
C GLY A 52 60.46 -53.36 14.82
N GLY A 53 60.32 -53.77 16.09
CA GLY A 53 61.29 -53.56 17.18
C GLY A 53 60.65 -53.14 18.51
N PHE A 54 61.04 -53.78 19.61
CA PHE A 54 60.50 -53.56 20.97
C PHE A 54 60.50 -52.05 21.31
N MET A 55 59.30 -51.51 21.60
CA MET A 55 59.04 -50.13 22.01
C MET A 55 59.37 -49.03 20.97
N ASN A 56 59.28 -49.30 19.66
CA ASN A 56 59.32 -48.25 18.61
C ASN A 56 60.60 -47.37 18.58
N THR A 57 61.67 -47.78 19.27
CA THR A 57 62.94 -47.05 19.38
C THR A 57 63.99 -47.46 18.33
N GLY A 58 63.64 -48.33 17.36
CA GLY A 58 64.58 -48.78 16.32
C GLY A 58 65.72 -49.69 16.79
N TYR A 59 65.69 -50.17 18.04
CA TYR A 59 66.65 -51.15 18.56
C TYR A 59 66.15 -52.56 18.30
N SER A 60 67.02 -53.41 17.75
CA SER A 60 66.71 -54.82 17.48
C SER A 60 66.49 -55.57 18.80
N GLU A 61 65.55 -56.53 18.80
CA GLU A 61 65.24 -57.38 19.96
C GLU A 61 66.48 -58.13 20.51
N TRP A 62 67.48 -58.33 19.65
CA TRP A 62 68.78 -58.92 19.97
C TRP A 62 69.72 -58.01 20.76
N LEU A 63 69.51 -56.69 20.76
CA LEU A 63 70.29 -55.74 21.55
C LEU A 63 69.66 -55.47 22.92
N ALA A 64 68.35 -55.65 23.06
CA ALA A 64 67.64 -55.52 24.33
C ALA A 64 67.97 -56.67 25.30
N LEU A 65 68.24 -57.87 24.77
CA LEU A 65 68.47 -59.08 25.57
C LEU A 65 69.80 -59.04 26.37
N PRO A 66 70.94 -58.60 25.80
CA PRO A 66 72.19 -58.43 26.56
C PRO A 66 72.14 -57.27 27.55
N ILE A 67 71.47 -56.16 27.21
CA ILE A 67 71.37 -54.98 28.09
C ILE A 67 70.42 -55.28 29.27
N GLY A 68 69.31 -55.97 29.02
CA GLY A 68 68.40 -56.47 30.05
C GLY A 68 69.08 -57.48 30.98
N MET A 69 69.85 -58.42 30.44
CA MET A 69 70.66 -59.35 31.25
C MET A 69 71.74 -58.63 32.08
N ALA A 70 72.47 -57.69 31.47
CA ALA A 70 73.55 -56.95 32.15
C ALA A 70 73.04 -56.03 33.27
N THR A 71 71.78 -55.61 33.22
CA THR A 71 71.14 -54.78 34.25
C THR A 71 70.38 -55.60 35.28
N ALA A 72 69.72 -56.69 34.88
CA ALA A 72 68.97 -57.55 35.79
C ALA A 72 69.88 -58.36 36.72
N VAL A 73 71.03 -58.84 36.23
CA VAL A 73 71.95 -59.68 37.03
C VAL A 73 72.51 -58.93 38.25
N PRO A 74 73.02 -57.69 38.14
CA PRO A 74 73.46 -56.90 39.30
C PRO A 74 72.32 -56.53 40.26
N VAL A 75 71.14 -56.18 39.73
CA VAL A 75 69.99 -55.78 40.55
C VAL A 75 69.52 -56.93 41.46
N LEU A 76 69.60 -58.18 40.98
CA LEU A 76 69.28 -59.38 41.74
C LEU A 76 70.46 -59.87 42.61
N SER A 77 71.71 -59.74 42.17
CA SER A 77 72.87 -60.25 42.91
C SER A 77 73.33 -59.35 44.06
N PHE A 78 73.00 -58.06 44.03
CA PHE A 78 73.35 -57.08 45.06
C PHE A 78 72.15 -56.73 45.99
N ASP A 79 71.04 -57.46 45.92
CA ASP A 79 69.80 -57.23 46.68
C ASP A 79 69.28 -55.77 46.62
N TRP A 80 69.58 -55.04 45.54
CA TRP A 80 69.03 -53.70 45.32
C TRP A 80 67.51 -53.71 45.15
N TYR A 81 66.94 -54.87 44.78
CA TYR A 81 65.52 -55.11 44.71
C TYR A 81 65.21 -56.53 45.20
N VAL A 82 64.50 -56.65 46.32
CA VAL A 82 64.13 -57.94 46.91
C VAL A 82 62.85 -58.44 46.25
N VAL A 83 62.92 -59.63 45.65
CA VAL A 83 61.75 -60.28 45.05
C VAL A 83 60.82 -60.74 46.16
N ASN A 84 59.67 -60.07 46.27
CA ASN A 84 58.64 -60.34 47.27
C ASN A 84 57.26 -60.49 46.60
N GLU A 85 56.21 -60.74 47.38
CA GLU A 85 54.82 -60.85 46.88
C GLU A 85 54.39 -59.62 46.05
N GLU A 86 54.91 -58.43 46.38
CA GLU A 86 54.68 -57.18 45.65
C GLU A 86 55.33 -57.16 44.25
N THR A 87 56.41 -57.91 44.03
CA THR A 87 57.07 -58.05 42.73
C THR A 87 56.25 -58.88 41.76
N GLN A 88 55.57 -59.91 42.26
CA GLN A 88 54.64 -60.71 41.47
C GLN A 88 53.41 -59.87 41.09
N LEU A 89 52.93 -59.03 42.00
CA LEU A 89 51.87 -58.06 41.71
C LEU A 89 52.33 -57.01 40.68
N ALA A 90 53.56 -56.50 40.79
CA ALA A 90 54.14 -55.57 39.82
C ALA A 90 54.29 -56.20 38.43
N ALA A 91 54.72 -57.47 38.35
CA ALA A 91 54.81 -58.20 37.09
C ALA A 91 53.43 -58.41 36.45
N ALA A 92 52.41 -58.75 37.25
CA ALA A 92 51.03 -58.85 36.77
C ALA A 92 50.48 -57.49 36.30
N PHE A 93 50.81 -56.39 36.98
CA PHE A 93 50.43 -55.04 36.58
C PHE A 93 51.13 -54.58 35.28
N VAL A 94 52.42 -54.88 35.11
CA VAL A 94 53.14 -54.60 33.86
C VAL A 94 52.55 -55.41 32.71
N ALA A 95 52.25 -56.70 32.93
CA ALA A 95 51.56 -57.53 31.93
C ALA A 95 50.18 -56.96 31.57
N PHE A 96 49.42 -56.47 32.56
CA PHE A 96 48.16 -55.77 32.33
C PHE A 96 48.35 -54.49 31.50
N CYS A 97 49.34 -53.64 31.81
CA CYS A 97 49.66 -52.45 31.01
C CYS A 97 50.03 -52.79 29.56
N VAL A 98 50.77 -53.87 29.33
CA VAL A 98 51.10 -54.34 27.97
C VAL A 98 49.85 -54.82 27.23
N ILE A 99 48.95 -55.55 27.90
CA ILE A 99 47.67 -55.98 27.31
C ILE A 99 46.77 -54.77 27.00
N VAL A 100 46.66 -53.82 27.93
CA VAL A 100 45.89 -52.58 27.72
C VAL A 100 46.49 -51.76 26.57
N TYR A 101 47.82 -51.69 26.45
CA TYR A 101 48.46 -50.97 25.35
C TYR A 101 48.27 -51.67 24.00
N THR A 102 48.41 -53.00 23.94
CA THR A 102 48.34 -53.76 22.68
C THR A 102 46.92 -54.08 22.22
N GLN A 103 45.97 -54.27 23.13
CA GLN A 103 44.59 -54.63 22.80
C GLN A 103 43.59 -53.52 23.11
N GLY A 104 43.85 -52.69 24.13
CA GLY A 104 43.00 -51.56 24.51
C GLY A 104 43.42 -50.23 23.89
N GLY A 105 44.66 -50.12 23.40
CA GLY A 105 45.23 -48.89 22.84
C GLY A 105 44.42 -48.36 21.67
N ASP A 106 44.08 -49.23 20.71
CA ASP A 106 43.31 -48.83 19.52
C ASP A 106 41.92 -48.30 19.87
N ALA A 107 41.26 -48.89 20.86
CA ALA A 107 39.95 -48.42 21.33
C ALA A 107 40.03 -47.06 22.03
N ILE A 108 41.07 -46.84 22.85
CA ILE A 108 41.33 -45.55 23.50
C ILE A 108 41.69 -44.49 22.46
N HIS A 109 42.53 -44.82 21.47
CA HIS A 109 42.87 -43.92 20.38
C HIS A 109 41.66 -43.54 19.53
N ALA A 110 40.80 -44.52 19.17
CA ALA A 110 39.57 -44.26 18.43
C ALA A 110 38.62 -43.34 19.21
N ALA A 111 38.45 -43.56 20.51
CA ALA A 111 37.61 -42.71 21.36
C ALA A 111 38.16 -41.29 21.49
N LEU A 112 39.49 -41.13 21.60
CA LEU A 112 40.12 -39.81 21.66
C LEU A 112 40.05 -39.07 20.31
N ASP A 113 40.22 -39.77 19.19
CA ASP A 113 40.10 -39.19 17.85
C ASP A 113 38.65 -38.79 17.53
N GLU A 114 37.66 -39.60 17.94
CA GLU A 114 36.24 -39.27 17.83
C GLU A 114 35.88 -38.04 18.68
N ASN A 115 36.39 -37.96 19.91
CA ASN A 115 36.21 -36.78 20.77
C ASN A 115 36.86 -35.54 20.15
N ALA A 116 38.06 -35.66 19.59
CA ALA A 116 38.74 -34.55 18.93
C ALA A 116 37.96 -34.04 17.71
N LYS A 117 37.45 -34.95 16.88
CA LYS A 117 36.59 -34.62 15.74
C LYS A 117 35.28 -33.96 16.17
N THR A 118 34.69 -34.43 17.27
CA THR A 118 33.45 -33.87 17.82
C THR A 118 33.67 -32.44 18.32
N ILE A 119 34.73 -32.19 19.08
CA ILE A 119 35.08 -30.84 19.56
C ILE A 119 35.30 -29.87 18.38
N LEU A 120 36.04 -30.30 17.35
CA LEU A 120 36.26 -29.46 16.16
C LEU A 120 34.96 -29.18 15.39
N LYS A 121 34.01 -30.12 15.41
CA LYS A 121 32.71 -29.93 14.79
C LYS A 121 31.87 -28.94 15.59
N GLU A 122 31.79 -29.09 16.90
CA GLU A 122 31.08 -28.18 17.80
C GLU A 122 31.64 -26.76 17.71
N GLN A 123 32.98 -26.60 17.71
CA GLN A 123 33.61 -25.29 17.53
C GLN A 123 33.27 -24.65 16.18
N ARG A 124 33.23 -25.44 15.09
CA ARG A 124 32.83 -24.91 13.78
C ARG A 124 31.37 -24.47 13.77
N GLU A 125 30.48 -25.26 14.38
CA GLU A 125 29.06 -24.92 14.48
C GLU A 125 28.86 -23.64 15.32
N ASP A 126 29.63 -23.46 16.40
CA ASP A 126 29.61 -22.24 17.22
C ASP A 126 30.17 -21.03 16.45
N GLU A 127 31.28 -21.19 15.74
CA GLU A 127 31.85 -20.14 14.88
C GLU A 127 30.87 -19.71 13.80
N GLU A 128 30.20 -20.65 13.15
CA GLU A 128 29.20 -20.38 12.11
C GLU A 128 27.99 -19.65 12.69
N GLN A 129 27.51 -20.02 13.89
CA GLN A 129 26.45 -19.27 14.58
C GLN A 129 26.87 -17.83 14.92
N VAL A 130 28.12 -17.62 15.30
CA VAL A 130 28.66 -16.27 15.58
C VAL A 130 28.74 -15.45 14.31
N ILE A 131 29.20 -16.02 13.20
CA ILE A 131 29.24 -15.36 11.89
C ILE A 131 27.82 -14.96 11.48
N ASP A 132 26.87 -15.88 11.56
CA ASP A 132 25.45 -15.64 11.27
C ASP A 132 24.86 -14.50 12.11
N ALA A 133 25.20 -14.45 13.40
CA ALA A 133 24.74 -13.40 14.30
C ALA A 133 25.33 -12.04 13.92
N MET A 134 26.61 -12.00 13.52
CA MET A 134 27.27 -10.76 13.09
C MET A 134 26.75 -10.25 11.75
N GLU A 135 26.48 -11.14 10.79
CA GLU A 135 25.85 -10.76 9.51
C GLU A 135 24.46 -10.14 9.72
N LYS A 136 23.64 -10.75 10.59
CA LYS A 136 22.33 -10.19 10.98
C LYS A 136 22.46 -8.81 11.63
N LEU A 137 23.49 -8.59 12.45
CA LEU A 137 23.76 -7.28 13.05
C LEU A 137 24.17 -6.25 12.00
N ILE A 138 25.01 -6.61 11.03
CA ILE A 138 25.41 -5.71 9.93
C ILE A 138 24.17 -5.26 9.15
N VAL A 139 23.32 -6.20 8.71
CA VAL A 139 22.08 -5.89 7.98
C VAL A 139 21.15 -5.00 8.81
N SER A 140 21.04 -5.26 10.13
CA SER A 140 20.24 -4.43 11.02
C SER A 140 20.79 -3.01 11.18
N LEU A 141 22.12 -2.84 11.19
CA LEU A 141 22.76 -1.53 11.28
C LEU A 141 22.66 -0.76 9.96
N GLU A 142 22.81 -1.43 8.82
CA GLU A 142 22.60 -0.82 7.49
C GLU A 142 21.15 -0.33 7.34
N GLY A 143 20.15 -1.14 7.72
CA GLY A 143 18.75 -0.70 7.74
C GLY A 143 18.50 0.48 8.68
N GLN A 144 19.24 0.60 9.79
CA GLN A 144 19.18 1.78 10.66
C GLN A 144 19.83 3.02 10.02
N GLN A 145 20.85 2.85 9.18
CA GLN A 145 21.49 3.94 8.44
C GLN A 145 20.60 4.47 7.30
N GLU A 146 19.81 3.62 6.65
CA GLU A 146 18.85 4.02 5.61
C GLU A 146 17.59 4.71 6.17
N ASN A 147 17.18 4.38 7.40
CA ASN A 147 16.02 4.97 8.07
C ASN A 147 15.95 6.52 8.07
N PRO A 148 17.02 7.29 8.39
CA PRO A 148 16.96 8.75 8.35
C PRO A 148 16.74 9.32 6.94
N GLU A 149 17.20 8.64 5.88
CA GLU A 149 16.96 9.06 4.50
C GLU A 149 15.51 8.81 4.10
N ILE A 150 14.99 7.61 4.40
CA ILE A 150 13.57 7.26 4.19
C ILE A 150 12.64 8.24 4.92
N VAL A 151 12.98 8.66 6.15
CA VAL A 151 12.20 9.66 6.90
C VAL A 151 12.25 11.04 6.25
N LYS A 152 13.40 11.46 5.70
CA LYS A 152 13.52 12.73 4.97
C LYS A 152 12.68 12.70 3.69
N GLU A 153 12.75 11.62 2.92
CA GLU A 153 11.96 11.42 1.71
C GLU A 153 10.46 11.39 2.02
N MET A 154 10.04 10.68 3.08
CA MET A 154 8.64 10.66 3.53
C MET A 154 8.15 12.06 3.91
N ASN A 155 8.99 12.86 4.58
CA ASN A 155 8.63 14.24 4.92
C ASN A 155 8.58 15.16 3.69
N ALA A 156 9.49 14.98 2.73
CA ALA A 156 9.43 15.69 1.45
C ALA A 156 8.14 15.36 0.68
N MET A 157 7.80 14.07 0.59
CA MET A 157 6.56 13.60 -0.02
C MET A 157 5.32 14.16 0.68
N ARG A 158 5.31 14.22 2.02
CA ARG A 158 4.23 14.88 2.77
C ARG A 158 4.10 16.36 2.42
N LEU A 159 5.21 17.10 2.33
CA LEU A 159 5.19 18.51 1.96
C LEU A 159 4.62 18.71 0.55
N GLU A 160 5.04 17.89 -0.41
CA GLU A 160 4.49 17.93 -1.77
C GLU A 160 3.00 17.57 -1.81
N ALA A 161 2.58 16.57 -1.03
CA ALA A 161 1.17 16.19 -0.91
C ALA A 161 0.33 17.34 -0.35
N TYR A 162 0.81 18.05 0.67
CA TYR A 162 0.11 19.22 1.22
C TYR A 162 0.06 20.39 0.24
N LYS A 163 1.11 20.63 -0.55
CA LYS A 163 1.10 21.65 -1.63
C LYS A 163 0.02 21.34 -2.66
N LYS A 164 0.00 20.10 -3.17
CA LYS A 164 -1.02 19.63 -4.13
C LYS A 164 -2.43 19.67 -3.53
N MET A 165 -2.58 19.36 -2.23
CA MET A 165 -3.87 19.43 -1.54
C MET A 165 -4.36 20.87 -1.40
N ASN A 166 -3.48 21.83 -1.12
CA ASN A 166 -3.84 23.25 -1.09
C ASN A 166 -4.22 23.78 -2.48
N GLU A 167 -3.48 23.41 -3.53
CA GLU A 167 -3.82 23.77 -4.91
C GLU A 167 -5.17 23.18 -5.33
N ALA A 168 -5.43 21.90 -5.01
CA ALA A 168 -6.72 21.26 -5.24
C ALA A 168 -7.85 21.93 -4.43
N GLY A 169 -7.57 22.32 -3.18
CA GLY A 169 -8.49 23.05 -2.33
C GLY A 169 -8.88 24.43 -2.89
N ALA A 170 -7.99 25.09 -3.63
CA ALA A 170 -8.29 26.36 -4.30
C ALA A 170 -9.09 26.19 -5.61
N ILE A 171 -8.95 25.04 -6.29
CA ILE A 171 -9.62 24.75 -7.56
C ILE A 171 -11.03 24.19 -7.34
N LYS A 172 -11.21 23.33 -6.34
CA LYS A 172 -12.48 22.63 -6.10
C LYS A 172 -13.69 23.58 -5.95
N PRO A 173 -13.64 24.65 -5.15
CA PRO A 173 -14.77 25.59 -5.03
C PRO A 173 -15.11 26.29 -6.35
N LYS A 174 -14.12 26.55 -7.21
CA LYS A 174 -14.34 27.15 -8.54
C LYS A 174 -15.07 26.19 -9.46
N HIS A 175 -14.72 24.90 -9.42
CA HIS A 175 -15.40 23.89 -10.19
C HIS A 175 -16.82 23.63 -9.68
N ASP A 176 -17.01 23.56 -8.36
CA ASP A 176 -18.33 23.38 -7.75
C ASP A 176 -19.26 24.56 -8.09
N LEU A 177 -18.76 25.81 -8.03
CA LEU A 177 -19.51 26.98 -8.48
C LEU A 177 -19.87 26.91 -9.97
N LYS A 178 -18.90 26.52 -10.82
CA LYS A 178 -19.16 26.36 -12.26
C LYS A 178 -20.28 25.35 -12.52
N VAL A 179 -20.26 24.20 -11.86
CA VAL A 179 -21.30 23.16 -11.99
C VAL A 179 -22.67 23.69 -11.57
N GLN A 180 -22.75 24.43 -10.47
CA GLN A 180 -24.01 25.03 -10.00
C GLN A 180 -24.57 26.05 -11.00
N VAL A 181 -23.71 26.91 -11.55
CA VAL A 181 -24.10 27.90 -12.57
C VAL A 181 -24.54 27.22 -13.87
N GLU A 182 -23.84 26.18 -14.33
CA GLU A 182 -24.21 25.43 -15.54
C GLU A 182 -25.57 24.75 -15.39
N ARG A 183 -25.86 24.12 -14.24
CA ARG A 183 -27.18 23.52 -13.98
C ARG A 183 -28.30 24.56 -14.02
N MET A 184 -28.06 25.69 -13.42
CA MET A 184 -29.02 26.78 -13.38
C MET A 184 -29.28 27.39 -14.76
N LEU A 185 -28.24 27.58 -15.56
CA LEU A 185 -28.39 28.02 -16.96
C LEU A 185 -29.19 27.00 -17.79
N ASN A 186 -28.92 25.70 -17.61
CA ASN A 186 -29.69 24.66 -18.28
C ASN A 186 -31.16 24.63 -17.83
N MET A 187 -31.44 24.89 -16.55
CA MET A 187 -32.81 25.01 -16.04
C MET A 187 -33.53 26.22 -16.66
N ILE A 188 -32.87 27.38 -16.73
CA ILE A 188 -33.43 28.59 -17.35
C ILE A 188 -33.72 28.32 -18.83
N ALA A 189 -32.77 27.74 -19.58
CA ALA A 189 -32.96 27.42 -20.99
C ALA A 189 -34.14 26.45 -21.23
N ALA A 190 -34.30 25.44 -20.36
CA ALA A 190 -35.43 24.51 -20.44
C ALA A 190 -36.77 25.21 -20.13
N GLU A 191 -36.78 26.15 -19.18
CA GLU A 191 -37.96 26.92 -18.81
C GLU A 191 -38.35 27.93 -19.89
N GLU A 192 -37.39 28.59 -20.52
CA GLU A 192 -37.62 29.46 -21.69
C GLU A 192 -38.19 28.69 -22.87
N ALA A 193 -37.66 27.50 -23.17
CA ALA A 193 -38.21 26.64 -24.21
C ALA A 193 -39.67 26.23 -23.89
N SER A 194 -39.94 25.79 -22.66
CA SER A 194 -41.29 25.42 -22.22
C SER A 194 -42.26 26.60 -22.24
N ASN A 195 -41.84 27.79 -21.81
CA ASN A 195 -42.68 28.98 -21.83
C ASN A 195 -42.94 29.47 -23.26
N SER A 196 -41.97 29.37 -24.16
CA SER A 196 -42.18 29.66 -25.59
C SER A 196 -43.25 28.73 -26.18
N GLU A 197 -43.20 27.43 -25.88
CA GLU A 197 -44.19 26.46 -26.34
C GLU A 197 -45.59 26.69 -25.74
N LYS A 198 -45.67 26.96 -24.43
CA LYS A 198 -46.94 27.32 -23.77
C LYS A 198 -47.55 28.60 -24.34
N THR A 199 -46.72 29.60 -24.62
CA THR A 199 -47.19 30.87 -25.21
C THR A 199 -47.67 30.64 -26.64
N LYS A 200 -46.97 29.83 -27.44
CA LYS A 200 -47.41 29.45 -28.79
C LYS A 200 -48.74 28.72 -28.76
N THR A 201 -48.90 27.72 -27.90
CA THR A 201 -50.14 26.94 -27.78
C THR A 201 -51.31 27.80 -27.32
N ALA A 202 -51.13 28.61 -26.27
CA ALA A 202 -52.15 29.55 -25.80
C ALA A 202 -52.55 30.58 -26.87
N LEU A 203 -51.58 31.11 -27.63
CA LEU A 203 -51.85 32.04 -28.73
C LEU A 203 -52.63 31.37 -29.87
N MET A 204 -52.33 30.12 -30.19
CA MET A 204 -53.08 29.34 -31.19
C MET A 204 -54.51 29.05 -30.72
N GLU A 205 -54.71 28.72 -29.44
CA GLU A 205 -56.04 28.52 -28.85
C GLU A 205 -56.86 29.81 -28.83
N GLU A 206 -56.25 30.94 -28.43
CA GLU A 206 -56.92 32.25 -28.45
C GLU A 206 -57.31 32.65 -29.88
N CYS A 207 -56.41 32.42 -30.84
CA CYS A 207 -56.66 32.67 -32.26
C CYS A 207 -57.82 31.82 -32.77
N ALA A 208 -57.79 30.50 -32.51
CA ALA A 208 -58.84 29.58 -32.92
C ALA A 208 -60.20 29.96 -32.31
N ALA A 209 -60.24 30.33 -31.03
CA ALA A 209 -61.45 30.76 -30.36
C ALA A 209 -61.98 32.09 -30.93
N ASN A 210 -61.10 33.05 -31.24
CA ASN A 210 -61.50 34.35 -31.77
C ASN A 210 -62.00 34.24 -33.22
N VAL A 211 -61.28 33.52 -34.09
CA VAL A 211 -61.72 33.27 -35.46
C VAL A 211 -63.03 32.47 -35.48
N SER A 212 -63.21 31.49 -34.58
CA SER A 212 -64.47 30.75 -34.47
C SER A 212 -65.64 31.64 -34.06
N LYS A 213 -65.43 32.55 -33.10
CA LYS A 213 -66.43 33.55 -32.69
C LYS A 213 -66.76 34.50 -33.84
N GLN A 214 -65.74 35.03 -34.51
CA GLN A 214 -65.91 35.94 -35.64
C GLN A 214 -66.65 35.28 -36.80
N PHE A 215 -66.30 34.02 -37.12
CA PHE A 215 -67.01 33.22 -38.11
C PHE A 215 -68.47 32.99 -37.71
N ALA A 216 -68.77 32.74 -36.44
CA ALA A 216 -70.14 32.56 -35.96
C ALA A 216 -71.00 33.83 -36.11
N SER A 217 -70.42 35.01 -35.87
CA SER A 217 -71.13 36.29 -35.89
C SER A 217 -71.22 36.96 -37.26
N ASP A 218 -70.20 36.81 -38.12
CA ASP A 218 -70.08 37.59 -39.35
C ASP A 218 -70.71 36.89 -40.56
N LYS A 219 -71.87 37.38 -40.99
CA LYS A 219 -72.61 36.84 -42.15
C LYS A 219 -71.85 37.01 -43.46
N ALA A 220 -71.06 38.07 -43.61
CA ALA A 220 -70.28 38.31 -44.83
C ALA A 220 -69.14 37.29 -44.95
N LEU A 221 -68.51 36.97 -43.82
CA LEU A 221 -67.42 36.00 -43.73
C LEU A 221 -67.92 34.56 -44.02
N LYS A 222 -69.10 34.19 -43.50
CA LYS A 222 -69.74 32.90 -43.85
C LYS A 222 -70.06 32.76 -45.32
N LYS A 223 -70.63 33.81 -45.93
CA LYS A 223 -70.99 33.81 -47.35
C LYS A 223 -69.74 33.73 -48.23
N SER A 224 -68.73 34.54 -47.93
CA SER A 224 -67.45 34.52 -48.64
C SER A 224 -66.73 33.17 -48.51
N ALA A 225 -66.78 32.52 -47.34
CA ALA A 225 -66.21 31.18 -47.14
C ALA A 225 -66.96 30.11 -47.94
N LEU A 226 -68.30 30.19 -48.02
CA LEU A 226 -69.11 29.26 -48.80
C LEU A 226 -68.88 29.44 -50.31
N ASP A 227 -68.79 30.69 -50.78
CA ASP A 227 -68.48 31.01 -52.18
C ASP A 227 -67.07 30.53 -52.56
N ALA A 228 -66.08 30.71 -51.67
CA ALA A 228 -64.71 30.22 -51.87
C ALA A 228 -64.64 28.68 -51.88
N ALA A 229 -65.41 28.00 -51.01
CA ALA A 229 -65.50 26.54 -51.00
C ALA A 229 -66.11 25.99 -52.30
N ILE A 230 -67.19 26.63 -52.80
CA ILE A 230 -67.80 26.29 -54.09
C ILE A 230 -66.81 26.51 -55.24
N ALA A 231 -66.06 27.62 -55.22
CA ALA A 231 -65.04 27.91 -56.22
C ALA A 231 -63.89 26.87 -56.21
N SER A 232 -63.47 26.43 -55.03
CA SER A 232 -62.44 25.39 -54.88
C SER A 232 -62.90 24.03 -55.42
N ILE A 233 -64.16 23.64 -55.18
CA ILE A 233 -64.73 22.39 -55.74
C ILE A 233 -64.84 22.46 -57.27
N LYS A 234 -65.08 23.66 -57.82
CA LYS A 234 -65.13 23.92 -59.26
C LYS A 234 -63.75 24.01 -59.93
N GLY A 235 -62.64 23.87 -59.19
CA GLY A 235 -61.27 23.91 -59.72
C GLY A 235 -60.72 25.32 -59.96
N THR A 236 -61.49 26.38 -59.64
CA THR A 236 -61.04 27.77 -59.65
C THR A 236 -60.61 28.15 -58.24
N GLY A 237 -59.41 27.70 -57.83
CA GLY A 237 -58.90 27.91 -56.48
C GLY A 237 -58.91 29.39 -56.08
N SER A 238 -59.76 29.76 -55.11
CA SER A 238 -59.83 31.09 -54.51
C SER A 238 -59.16 31.06 -53.13
N THR A 239 -58.60 32.20 -52.70
CA THR A 239 -58.01 32.35 -51.36
C THR A 239 -59.05 32.13 -50.27
N ASP A 240 -58.72 31.27 -49.29
CA ASP A 240 -59.61 30.94 -48.18
C ASP A 240 -59.78 32.14 -47.23
N PRO A 241 -60.98 32.73 -47.12
CA PRO A 241 -61.23 33.89 -46.28
C PRO A 241 -61.11 33.59 -44.78
N VAL A 242 -61.27 32.33 -44.34
CA VAL A 242 -61.05 31.92 -42.96
C VAL A 242 -59.55 31.94 -42.63
N LYS A 243 -58.69 31.45 -43.53
CA LYS A 243 -57.22 31.62 -43.39
C LYS A 243 -56.82 33.09 -43.34
N GLY A 244 -57.49 33.95 -44.13
CA GLY A 244 -57.32 35.41 -44.06
C GLY A 244 -57.65 35.99 -42.68
N ALA A 245 -58.70 35.49 -42.02
CA ALA A 245 -59.06 35.91 -40.66
C ALA A 245 -58.01 35.48 -39.61
N PHE A 246 -57.44 34.27 -39.75
CA PHE A 246 -56.31 33.83 -38.91
C PHE A 246 -55.09 34.74 -39.06
N VAL A 247 -54.68 35.05 -40.31
CA VAL A 247 -53.54 35.94 -40.57
C VAL A 247 -53.79 37.34 -40.02
N LYS A 248 -55.01 37.86 -40.19
CA LYS A 248 -55.39 39.17 -39.66
C LYS A 248 -55.34 39.21 -38.13
N PHE A 249 -55.78 38.16 -37.43
CA PHE A 249 -55.65 38.07 -35.98
C PHE A 249 -54.18 38.18 -35.52
N PHE A 250 -53.25 37.48 -36.17
CA PHE A 250 -51.82 37.59 -35.82
C PHE A 250 -51.23 38.97 -36.14
N GLN A 251 -51.66 39.61 -37.23
CA GLN A 251 -51.26 40.98 -37.56
C GLN A 251 -51.80 41.99 -36.53
N ASP A 252 -53.06 41.87 -36.14
CA ASP A 252 -53.69 42.75 -35.15
C ASP A 252 -53.08 42.54 -33.75
N LYS A 253 -52.81 41.28 -33.37
CA LYS A 253 -52.19 40.94 -32.09
C LYS A 253 -50.73 41.40 -32.02
N SER A 254 -49.95 41.26 -33.10
CA SER A 254 -48.58 41.78 -33.17
C SER A 254 -48.53 43.31 -33.13
N ALA A 255 -49.48 43.99 -33.79
CA ALA A 255 -49.62 45.44 -33.70
C ALA A 255 -50.07 45.93 -32.32
N GLN A 256 -50.82 45.14 -31.56
CA GLN A 256 -51.17 45.42 -30.16
C GLN A 256 -49.96 45.24 -29.23
N LEU A 257 -49.20 44.15 -29.39
CA LEU A 257 -47.99 43.89 -28.61
C LEU A 257 -46.92 44.98 -28.86
N ALA A 258 -46.76 45.46 -30.09
CA ALA A 258 -45.82 46.55 -30.39
C ALA A 258 -46.17 47.89 -29.72
N LYS A 259 -47.41 48.07 -29.24
CA LYS A 259 -47.87 49.28 -28.53
C LYS A 259 -47.77 49.15 -27.02
N VAL A 260 -47.66 47.95 -26.49
CA VAL A 260 -47.46 47.68 -25.07
C VAL A 260 -45.95 47.64 -24.84
N LYS A 261 -45.39 48.62 -24.12
CA LYS A 261 -44.05 48.47 -23.56
C LYS A 261 -44.15 47.40 -22.48
N ASP A 262 -43.69 46.19 -22.80
CA ASP A 262 -43.79 44.92 -22.03
C ASP A 262 -43.01 44.92 -20.69
N ASP A 263 -43.09 46.00 -19.94
CA ASP A 263 -42.30 46.18 -18.71
C ASP A 263 -42.86 45.42 -17.50
N THR A 264 -44.09 44.91 -17.54
CA THR A 264 -44.77 44.31 -16.36
C THR A 264 -44.83 42.78 -16.42
N THR A 265 -45.18 42.21 -17.57
CA THR A 265 -45.28 40.76 -17.80
C THR A 265 -43.92 40.08 -17.75
N GLU A 266 -42.88 40.69 -18.32
CA GLU A 266 -41.50 40.19 -18.25
C GLU A 266 -40.93 40.29 -16.83
N LYS A 267 -41.34 41.30 -16.05
CA LYS A 267 -40.92 41.44 -14.64
C LYS A 267 -41.55 40.38 -13.77
N ASP A 268 -42.84 40.11 -13.91
CA ASP A 268 -43.52 39.06 -13.13
C ASP A 268 -42.97 37.66 -13.47
N GLN A 269 -42.67 37.41 -14.75
CA GLN A 269 -42.02 36.16 -15.18
C GLN A 269 -40.59 36.05 -14.62
N ARG A 270 -39.80 37.13 -14.63
CA ARG A 270 -38.48 37.15 -13.99
C ARG A 270 -38.58 36.90 -12.49
N VAL A 271 -39.51 37.52 -11.77
CA VAL A 271 -39.69 37.32 -10.33
C VAL A 271 -40.04 35.86 -10.02
N ALA A 272 -40.92 35.24 -10.81
CA ALA A 272 -41.24 33.81 -10.65
C ALA A 272 -40.03 32.90 -10.92
N LEU A 273 -39.24 33.22 -11.94
CA LEU A 273 -38.01 32.48 -12.28
C LEU A 273 -36.93 32.62 -11.20
N LEU A 274 -36.78 33.83 -10.64
CA LEU A 274 -35.86 34.11 -9.52
C LEU A 274 -36.29 33.39 -8.24
N ALA A 275 -37.58 33.38 -7.91
CA ALA A 275 -38.11 32.65 -6.76
C ALA A 275 -37.83 31.14 -6.87
N LYS A 276 -38.05 30.58 -8.07
CA LYS A 276 -37.76 29.16 -8.35
C LYS A 276 -36.26 28.85 -8.32
N ALA A 277 -35.43 29.70 -8.94
CA ALA A 277 -33.97 29.56 -8.90
C ALA A 277 -33.42 29.62 -7.46
N ASN A 278 -33.96 30.52 -6.63
CA ASN A 278 -33.61 30.61 -5.21
C ASN A 278 -34.07 29.38 -4.42
N SER A 279 -35.24 28.80 -4.73
CA SER A 279 -35.69 27.55 -4.08
C SER A 279 -34.81 26.35 -4.43
N VAL A 280 -34.33 26.28 -5.69
CA VAL A 280 -33.38 25.24 -6.12
C VAL A 280 -32.03 25.47 -5.44
N ALA A 281 -31.57 26.72 -5.37
CA ALA A 281 -30.35 27.08 -4.66
C ALA A 281 -30.39 26.70 -3.17
N GLU A 282 -31.52 26.89 -2.48
CA GLU A 282 -31.69 26.46 -1.09
C GLU A 282 -31.72 24.94 -0.94
N ASN A 283 -32.43 24.23 -1.82
CA ASN A 283 -32.57 22.77 -1.75
C ASN A 283 -31.28 22.03 -2.12
N GLU A 284 -30.52 22.56 -3.08
CA GLU A 284 -29.25 21.96 -3.54
C GLU A 284 -28.02 22.51 -2.81
N GLY A 285 -28.20 23.46 -1.88
CA GLY A 285 -27.11 24.02 -1.08
C GLY A 285 -26.10 24.83 -1.90
N TYR A 286 -26.59 25.68 -2.80
CA TYR A 286 -25.73 26.54 -3.62
C TYR A 286 -25.04 27.61 -2.77
N PHE A 287 -23.87 28.07 -3.23
CA PHE A 287 -23.08 29.10 -2.53
C PHE A 287 -23.63 30.53 -2.72
N PHE A 288 -24.70 30.69 -3.50
CA PHE A 288 -25.24 31.98 -3.88
C PHE A 288 -26.77 31.95 -4.03
N ARG A 289 -27.39 33.11 -3.86
CA ARG A 289 -28.81 33.39 -4.09
C ARG A 289 -28.96 34.67 -4.91
N PHE A 290 -30.03 34.77 -5.66
CA PHE A 290 -30.36 35.98 -6.40
C PHE A 290 -31.11 36.99 -5.56
N ASP A 291 -30.68 38.25 -5.65
CA ASP A 291 -31.45 39.38 -5.14
C ASP A 291 -32.67 39.69 -6.04
N ASP A 292 -33.50 40.65 -5.62
CA ASP A 292 -34.70 41.08 -6.35
C ASP A 292 -34.39 41.67 -7.74
N LYS A 293 -33.11 41.94 -8.04
CA LYS A 293 -32.63 42.46 -9.33
C LYS A 293 -32.01 41.36 -10.20
N GLY A 294 -31.96 40.11 -9.71
CA GLY A 294 -31.34 38.97 -10.40
C GLY A 294 -29.81 38.96 -10.32
N VAL A 295 -29.21 39.67 -9.37
CA VAL A 295 -27.77 39.66 -9.12
C VAL A 295 -27.44 38.56 -8.11
N PRO A 296 -26.48 37.67 -8.41
CA PRO A 296 -26.06 36.64 -7.47
C PRO A 296 -25.32 37.27 -6.28
N THR A 297 -25.79 36.95 -5.09
CA THR A 297 -25.23 37.32 -3.79
C THR A 297 -24.77 36.05 -3.08
N LEU A 298 -23.59 36.08 -2.48
CA LEU A 298 -23.06 34.94 -1.73
C LEU A 298 -23.88 34.73 -0.45
N VAL A 299 -24.15 33.48 -0.12
CA VAL A 299 -24.89 33.05 1.09
C VAL A 299 -23.94 32.49 2.13
#